data_AF-A0A931N1L4-F1
#
_entry.id   AF-A0A931N1L4-F1
#
_cell.length_a   1.000
_cell.length_b   1.000
_cell.length_c   1.000
_cell.angle_alpha   90.00
_cell.angle_beta   90.00
_cell.angle_gamma   90.00
#
_symmetry.space_group_name_H-M   'P 1'
#
loop_
_entity.id
_entity.type
_entity.pdbx_description
1 polymer ?
#
loop_
_entity_poly.entity_id
_entity_poly.type
_entity_poly.pdbx_seq_one_letter_code
_entity_poly.pdbx_strand_id
1 'polypeptide(L)'
;MHSEHEDHMRAEYDTYYRLGRDMFEAGTEAEIDRMEDQQSEIARRWQQGPHAEHWNYLADAEHDWEHAPDTMRRFMDNVAFNREHHTGLAALTDVQVRSQEQARELTGNDRPQPRRERGRGR
;
A
#
# COMPACT_ATOMS: atom_id res chain seq x y z
N MET A 1 -16.38 -7.36 -0.52
CA MET A 1 -15.72 -7.78 -1.78
C MET A 1 -15.54 -9.30 -1.78
N HIS A 2 -15.64 -9.96 -2.93
CA HIS A 2 -15.31 -11.39 -3.07
C HIS A 2 -13.79 -11.57 -3.20
N SER A 3 -13.23 -12.67 -2.68
CA SER A 3 -11.78 -12.93 -2.70
C SER A 3 -11.15 -12.76 -4.09
N GLU A 4 -11.77 -13.32 -5.13
CA GLU A 4 -11.25 -13.22 -6.50
C GLU A 4 -11.15 -11.78 -7.01
N HIS A 5 -12.14 -10.93 -6.67
CA HIS A 5 -12.11 -9.52 -7.05
C HIS A 5 -11.06 -8.75 -6.26
N GLU A 6 -10.85 -9.13 -5.00
CA GLU A 6 -9.81 -8.57 -4.16
C GLU A 6 -8.42 -8.93 -4.70
N ASP A 7 -8.16 -10.21 -4.96
CA ASP A 7 -6.88 -10.68 -5.47
C ASP A 7 -6.53 -10.02 -6.81
N HIS A 8 -7.52 -9.89 -7.70
CA HIS A 8 -7.34 -9.18 -8.97
C HIS A 8 -7.04 -7.69 -8.75
N MET A 9 -7.78 -7.01 -7.87
CA MET A 9 -7.54 -5.60 -7.54
C MET A 9 -6.12 -5.39 -7.00
N ARG A 10 -5.68 -6.24 -6.08
CA ARG A 10 -4.34 -6.14 -5.48
C ARG A 10 -3.25 -6.35 -6.51
N ALA A 11 -3.40 -7.34 -7.40
CA ALA A 11 -2.43 -7.60 -8.47
C ALA A 11 -2.35 -6.44 -9.49
N GLU A 12 -3.49 -5.83 -9.83
CA GLU A 12 -3.49 -4.64 -10.68
C GLU A 12 -2.92 -3.41 -9.94
N TYR A 13 -3.09 -3.31 -8.61
CA TYR A 13 -2.45 -2.26 -7.81
C TYR A 13 -0.91 -2.40 -7.80
N ASP A 14 -0.37 -3.61 -7.67
CA ASP A 14 1.08 -3.85 -7.78
C ASP A 14 1.61 -3.40 -9.15
N THR A 15 0.84 -3.65 -10.21
CA THR A 15 1.18 -3.20 -11.56
C THR A 15 1.13 -1.69 -11.69
N TYR A 16 0.07 -1.06 -11.18
CA TYR A 16 -0.09 0.39 -11.10
C TYR A 16 1.07 1.07 -10.37
N TYR A 17 1.46 0.54 -9.21
CA TYR A 17 2.55 1.07 -8.40
C TYR A 17 3.91 0.94 -9.10
N ARG A 18 4.20 -0.24 -9.68
CA ARG A 18 5.43 -0.47 -10.43
C ARG A 18 5.54 0.44 -11.65
N LEU A 19 4.46 0.63 -12.42
CA LEU A 19 4.47 1.57 -13.56
C LEU A 19 4.88 2.98 -13.12
N GLY A 20 4.33 3.47 -12.01
CA GLY A 20 4.71 4.79 -11.46
C GLY A 20 6.18 4.90 -11.06
N ARG A 21 6.78 3.80 -10.55
CA ARG A 21 8.21 3.77 -10.21
C ARG A 21 9.10 3.70 -11.45
N ASP A 22 8.76 2.84 -12.39
CA ASP A 22 9.53 2.61 -13.62
C ASP A 22 9.56 3.86 -14.51
N MET A 23 8.56 4.74 -14.41
CA MET A 23 8.54 6.04 -15.10
C MET A 23 9.74 6.94 -14.75
N PHE A 24 10.27 6.86 -13.51
CA PHE A 24 11.46 7.61 -13.12
C PHE A 24 12.76 7.05 -13.73
N GLU A 25 12.72 5.81 -14.21
CA GLU A 25 13.85 5.12 -14.84
C GLU A 25 13.73 5.06 -16.38
N ALA A 26 12.60 5.52 -16.93
CA ALA A 26 12.33 5.50 -18.36
C ALA A 26 13.34 6.34 -19.15
N GLY A 27 13.83 5.80 -20.27
CA GLY A 27 14.87 6.43 -21.09
C GLY A 27 14.33 7.45 -22.09
N THR A 28 13.02 7.45 -22.34
CA THR A 28 12.38 8.26 -23.36
C THR A 28 11.00 8.77 -22.93
N GLU A 29 10.59 9.92 -23.46
CA GLU A 29 9.24 10.48 -23.27
C GLU A 29 8.14 9.53 -23.75
N ALA A 30 8.34 8.86 -24.90
CA ALA A 30 7.39 7.88 -25.42
C ALA A 30 7.26 6.61 -24.56
N GLU A 31 8.23 6.30 -23.69
CA GLU A 31 8.09 5.24 -22.68
C GLU A 31 7.28 5.74 -21.49
N ILE A 32 7.53 6.97 -21.03
CA ILE A 32 6.78 7.63 -19.97
C ILE A 32 5.29 7.70 -20.34
N ASP A 33 4.96 8.22 -21.53
CA ASP A 33 3.57 8.37 -21.99
C ASP A 33 2.83 7.02 -22.00
N ARG A 34 3.49 5.96 -22.49
CA ARG A 34 2.90 4.62 -22.52
C ARG A 34 2.66 4.06 -21.12
N MET A 35 3.58 4.30 -20.18
CA MET A 35 3.40 3.91 -18.79
C MET A 35 2.29 4.71 -18.12
N GLU A 36 2.18 6.01 -18.41
CA GLU A 36 1.13 6.89 -17.89
C GLU A 36 -0.26 6.45 -18.36
N ASP A 37 -0.39 6.15 -19.64
CA ASP A 37 -1.63 5.65 -20.23
C ASP A 37 -2.07 4.34 -19.56
N GLN A 38 -1.14 3.39 -19.38
CA GLN A 38 -1.40 2.11 -18.73
C GLN A 38 -1.80 2.30 -17.26
N GLN A 39 -1.05 3.14 -16.54
CA GLN A 39 -1.30 3.43 -15.13
C GLN A 39 -2.68 4.08 -14.96
N SER A 40 -3.02 5.04 -15.83
CA SER A 40 -4.31 5.74 -15.85
C SER A 40 -5.47 4.81 -16.19
N GLU A 41 -5.29 3.87 -17.13
CA GLU A 41 -6.33 2.90 -17.46
C GLU A 41 -6.68 2.01 -16.25
N ILE A 42 -5.66 1.49 -15.56
CA ILE A 42 -5.84 0.66 -14.36
C ILE A 42 -6.57 1.45 -13.28
N ALA A 43 -6.07 2.64 -12.93
CA ALA A 43 -6.67 3.48 -11.91
C ALA A 43 -8.13 3.80 -12.24
N ARG A 44 -8.42 4.20 -13.48
CA ARG A 44 -9.78 4.51 -13.93
C ARG A 44 -10.73 3.32 -13.78
N ARG A 45 -10.29 2.13 -14.15
CA ARG A 45 -11.11 0.90 -14.08
C ARG A 45 -11.58 0.63 -12.65
N TRP A 46 -10.68 0.74 -11.68
CA TRP A 46 -11.00 0.46 -10.28
C TRP A 46 -11.74 1.61 -9.59
N GLN A 47 -11.33 2.86 -9.85
CA GLN A 47 -11.96 4.05 -9.26
C GLN A 47 -13.40 4.27 -9.74
N GLN A 48 -13.75 3.81 -10.94
CA GLN A 48 -15.12 3.91 -11.48
C GLN A 48 -15.93 2.63 -11.27
N GLY A 49 -15.30 1.57 -10.74
CA GLY A 49 -15.93 0.28 -10.51
C GLY A 49 -16.67 0.18 -9.18
N PRO A 50 -17.36 -0.95 -8.92
CA PRO A 50 -18.08 -1.22 -7.67
C PRO A 50 -17.17 -1.38 -6.44
N HIS A 51 -15.85 -1.26 -6.62
CA HIS A 51 -14.82 -1.53 -5.64
C HIS A 51 -13.88 -0.33 -5.42
N ALA A 52 -14.28 0.85 -5.91
CA ALA A 52 -13.54 2.09 -5.81
C ALA A 52 -13.09 2.43 -4.39
N GLU A 53 -13.95 2.20 -3.39
CA GLU A 53 -13.60 2.45 -1.97
C GLU A 53 -12.41 1.62 -1.50
N HIS A 54 -12.31 0.36 -1.93
CA HIS A 54 -11.19 -0.51 -1.56
C HIS A 54 -9.90 -0.13 -2.29
N TRP A 55 -10.00 0.28 -3.56
CA TRP A 55 -8.88 0.80 -4.33
C TRP A 55 -8.33 2.08 -3.72
N ASN A 56 -9.21 3.05 -3.43
CA ASN A 56 -8.83 4.33 -2.83
C ASN A 56 -8.24 4.13 -1.43
N TYR A 57 -8.79 3.21 -0.63
CA TYR A 57 -8.21 2.88 0.67
C TYR A 57 -6.77 2.35 0.55
N LEU A 58 -6.49 1.50 -0.45
CA LEU A 58 -5.13 1.00 -0.68
C LEU A 58 -4.18 2.11 -1.11
N ALA A 59 -4.65 3.05 -1.93
CA ALA A 59 -3.88 4.24 -2.33
C ALA A 59 -3.58 5.17 -1.15
N ASP A 60 -4.56 5.45 -0.31
CA ASP A 60 -4.35 6.25 0.91
C ASP A 60 -3.38 5.55 1.86
N ALA A 61 -3.51 4.23 2.03
CA ALA A 61 -2.58 3.45 2.86
C ALA A 61 -1.15 3.50 2.32
N GLU A 62 -0.97 3.33 1.01
CA GLU A 62 0.34 3.43 0.36
C GLU A 62 0.97 4.81 0.55
N HIS A 63 0.21 5.89 0.32
CA HIS A 63 0.63 7.25 0.60
C HIS A 63 1.05 7.45 2.08
N ASP A 64 0.24 6.97 3.03
CA ASP A 64 0.54 7.07 4.46
C ASP A 64 1.81 6.30 4.85
N TRP A 65 2.05 5.13 4.25
CA TRP A 65 3.26 4.34 4.48
C TRP A 65 4.51 5.00 3.90
N GLU A 66 4.38 5.67 2.75
CA GLU A 66 5.48 6.43 2.15
C GLU A 66 5.86 7.66 2.99
N HIS A 67 4.85 8.42 3.46
CA HIS A 67 5.09 9.69 4.14
C HIS A 67 5.20 9.61 5.67
N ALA A 68 4.59 8.61 6.30
CA ALA A 68 4.52 8.48 7.76
C ALA A 68 4.73 7.04 8.28
N PRO A 69 5.82 6.34 7.90
CA PRO A 69 6.01 4.91 8.20
C PRO A 69 6.12 4.58 9.69
N ASP A 70 6.63 5.48 10.53
CA ASP A 70 6.66 5.28 12.00
C ASP A 70 5.25 5.35 12.61
N THR A 71 4.40 6.25 12.09
CA THR A 71 2.99 6.37 12.51
C THR A 71 2.21 5.14 12.09
N MET A 72 2.40 4.69 10.85
CA MET A 72 1.72 3.51 10.32
C MET A 72 2.13 2.21 11.02
N ARG A 73 3.40 2.06 11.41
CA ARG A 73 3.83 0.94 12.26
C ARG A 73 3.08 0.91 13.59
N ARG A 74 3.02 2.03 14.31
CA ARG A 74 2.28 2.12 15.58
C ARG A 74 0.79 1.87 15.41
N PHE A 75 0.23 2.37 14.31
CA PHE A 75 -1.17 2.13 13.97
C PHE A 75 -1.44 0.63 13.79
N MET A 76 -0.60 -0.08 13.01
CA MET A 76 -0.75 -1.51 12.80
C MET A 76 -0.47 -2.35 14.06
N ASP A 77 0.46 -1.93 14.92
CA ASP A 77 0.68 -2.55 16.23
C ASP A 77 -0.59 -2.45 17.10
N ASN A 78 -1.24 -1.28 17.11
CA ASN A 78 -2.51 -1.08 17.84
C ASN A 78 -3.65 -1.90 17.24
N VAL A 79 -3.72 -2.01 15.91
CA VAL A 79 -4.71 -2.87 15.23
C VAL A 79 -4.51 -4.32 15.64
N ALA A 80 -3.28 -4.83 15.61
CA ALA A 80 -2.97 -6.20 16.02
C ALA A 80 -3.37 -6.46 17.49
N PHE A 81 -2.99 -5.57 18.40
CA PHE A 81 -3.35 -5.65 19.82
C PHE A 81 -4.88 -5.68 20.02
N ASN A 82 -5.62 -4.79 19.37
CA ASN A 82 -7.08 -4.72 19.52
C ASN A 82 -7.78 -5.96 18.97
N ARG A 83 -7.25 -6.56 17.89
CA ARG A 83 -7.77 -7.82 17.33
C ARG A 83 -7.53 -9.00 18.27
N GLU A 84 -6.36 -9.07 18.90
CA GLU A 84 -6.02 -10.12 19.87
C GLU A 84 -6.86 -10.02 21.16
N HIS A 85 -7.10 -8.80 21.65
CA HIS A 85 -7.77 -8.57 22.92
C HIS A 85 -9.28 -8.26 22.80
N HIS A 86 -9.86 -8.33 21.60
CA HIS A 86 -11.28 -8.09 21.33
C HIS A 86 -11.85 -6.80 21.97
N THR A 87 -11.07 -5.71 21.97
CA THR A 87 -11.36 -4.49 22.75
C THR A 87 -12.51 -3.63 22.19
N GLY A 88 -13.19 -4.06 21.12
CA GLY A 88 -14.42 -3.43 20.62
C GLY A 88 -14.27 -2.05 19.96
N LEU A 89 -13.06 -1.50 19.87
CA LEU A 89 -12.77 -0.34 19.02
C LEU A 89 -12.92 -0.76 17.55
N ALA A 90 -13.50 0.11 16.72
CA ALA A 90 -13.78 -0.16 15.31
C ALA A 90 -12.52 -0.66 14.59
N ALA A 91 -12.43 -1.98 14.45
CA ALA A 91 -11.28 -2.65 13.87
C ALA A 91 -11.35 -2.54 12.34
N LEU A 92 -10.19 -2.42 11.71
CA LEU A 92 -10.08 -2.56 10.27
C LEU A 92 -10.73 -3.87 9.84
N THR A 93 -11.47 -3.82 8.72
CA THR A 93 -11.94 -5.03 8.05
C THR A 93 -10.74 -5.86 7.58
N ASP A 94 -10.95 -7.16 7.34
CA ASP A 94 -9.89 -8.04 6.83
C ASP A 94 -9.26 -7.55 5.51
N VAL A 95 -10.10 -6.98 4.63
CA VAL A 95 -9.64 -6.37 3.37
C VAL A 95 -8.72 -5.18 3.64
N GLN A 96 -9.10 -4.30 4.58
CA GLN A 96 -8.30 -3.13 4.94
C GLN A 96 -6.98 -3.53 5.61
N VAL A 97 -6.96 -4.58 6.43
CA VAL A 97 -5.72 -5.11 7.02
C VAL A 97 -4.77 -5.59 5.92
N ARG A 98 -5.26 -6.41 4.98
CA ARG A 98 -4.44 -6.86 3.85
C ARG A 98 -3.98 -5.71 2.96
N SER A 99 -4.77 -4.65 2.82
CA SER A 99 -4.34 -3.43 2.09
C SER A 99 -3.22 -2.68 2.81
N GLN A 100 -3.28 -2.60 4.14
CA GLN A 100 -2.18 -2.03 4.92
C GLN A 100 -0.90 -2.86 4.82
N GLU A 101 -1.02 -4.19 4.81
CA GLU A 101 0.12 -5.10 4.63
C GLU A 101 0.76 -4.94 3.24
N GLN A 102 -0.05 -4.91 2.18
CA GLN A 102 0.42 -4.68 0.81
C GLN A 102 1.10 -3.30 0.66
N ALA A 103 0.47 -2.23 1.17
CA ALA A 103 1.05 -0.88 1.14
C ALA A 103 2.42 -0.82 1.86
N ARG A 104 2.55 -1.50 3.00
CA ARG A 104 3.81 -1.61 3.73
C ARG A 104 4.90 -2.31 2.89
N GLU A 105 4.55 -3.38 2.19
CA GLU A 105 5.48 -4.12 1.32
C GLU A 105 5.91 -3.29 0.11
N LEU A 106 4.97 -2.66 -0.58
CA LEU A 106 5.24 -1.80 -1.75
C LEU A 106 6.20 -0.67 -1.42
N THR A 107 6.06 -0.08 -0.23
CA THR A 107 6.90 1.03 0.24
C THR A 107 8.21 0.57 0.90
N GLY A 108 8.48 -0.74 0.96
CA GLY A 108 9.71 -1.31 1.54
C GLY A 108 9.81 -1.20 3.07
N ASN A 109 8.67 -1.00 3.75
CA ASN A 109 8.57 -0.91 5.20
C ASN A 109 8.31 -2.26 5.89
N ASP A 110 8.35 -3.36 5.14
CA ASP A 110 8.24 -4.75 5.60
C ASP A 110 9.56 -5.29 6.20
N ARG A 111 10.69 -4.71 5.80
CA ARG A 111 12.02 -5.14 6.26
C ARG A 111 12.35 -4.58 7.64
N PRO A 112 12.90 -5.39 8.56
CA PRO A 112 13.42 -4.87 9.81
C PRO A 112 14.58 -3.91 9.50
N GLN A 113 14.37 -2.63 9.77
CA GLN A 113 15.43 -1.62 9.77
C GLN A 113 16.59 -2.16 10.62
N PRO A 114 17.84 -2.18 10.10
CA PRO A 114 18.97 -2.56 10.92
C PRO A 114 18.98 -1.62 12.13
N ARG A 115 18.87 -2.23 13.32
CA ARG A 115 18.88 -1.52 14.60
C ARG A 115 20.12 -0.64 14.57
N ARG A 116 19.96 0.68 14.40
CA ARG A 116 21.09 1.62 14.51
C ARG A 116 21.65 1.40 15.91
N GLU A 117 22.78 0.70 15.98
CA GLU A 117 23.56 0.61 17.20
C GLU A 117 23.79 2.05 17.63
N ARG A 118 23.07 2.48 18.67
CA ARG A 118 23.41 3.71 19.37
C ARG A 118 24.78 3.43 19.96
N GLY A 119 25.82 3.84 19.24
CA GLY A 119 27.18 3.84 19.73
C GLY A 119 27.16 4.53 21.08
N ARG A 120 27.32 3.72 22.13
CA ARG A 120 27.64 4.21 23.47
C ARG A 120 29.01 4.86 23.32
N GLY A 121 29.01 6.18 23.20
CA GLY A 121 30.20 7.00 23.35
C GLY A 121 30.88 6.64 24.67
N ARG A 122 32.19 6.45 24.59
CA ARG A 122 33.11 6.24 25.71
C ARG A 122 33.06 7.38 26.71
#